data_AF-D7BD26-F1
#
_entry.id   AF-D7BD26-F1
#
_cell.length_a   1.000
_cell.length_b   1.000
_cell.length_c   1.000
_cell.angle_alpha   90.00
_cell.angle_beta   90.00
_cell.angle_gamma   90.00
#
_symmetry.space_group_name_H-M   'P 1'
#
loop_
_entity.id
_entity.type
_entity.pdbx_description
1 polymer ?
#
loop_
_entity_poly.entity_id
_entity_poly.type
_entity_poly.pdbx_seq_one_letter_code
_entity_poly.pdbx_strand_id
1 'polypeptide(L)'
;MTPLVERQNASLVVEKLDSSDTLGGNLDLDGSLLPDAAGGNAYFPNHVLAVIAEGDTYQRGQYVMAPVYSGGTFRIVKDNVLLGSVISNMFCTTSAGNQASCNAGQKSEVVYINTAGNVPAALRPIQYRGSATFKLLSYERR
;
A
#
# COMPACT_ATOMS: atom_id res chain seq x y z
N MET A 1 -12.03 28.28 -11.17
CA MET A 1 -12.37 27.41 -10.03
C MET A 1 -12.36 25.98 -10.53
N THR A 2 -11.33 25.22 -10.21
CA THR A 2 -11.30 23.77 -10.48
C THR A 2 -12.23 23.11 -9.47
N PRO A 3 -13.26 22.34 -9.88
CA PRO A 3 -14.11 21.65 -8.93
C PRO A 3 -13.24 20.76 -8.05
N LEU A 4 -13.47 20.78 -6.74
CA LEU A 4 -12.88 19.81 -5.82
C LEU A 4 -13.43 18.45 -6.23
N VAL A 5 -12.65 17.68 -6.99
CA VAL A 5 -12.94 16.26 -7.22
C VAL A 5 -12.88 15.61 -5.85
N GLU A 6 -14.03 15.15 -5.37
CA GLU A 6 -14.14 14.46 -4.10
C GLU A 6 -13.30 13.20 -4.16
N ARG A 7 -12.37 13.05 -3.21
CA ARG A 7 -11.44 11.93 -3.19
C ARG A 7 -12.16 10.69 -2.68
N GLN A 8 -12.33 9.69 -3.53
CA GLN A 8 -12.90 8.41 -3.13
C GLN A 8 -11.77 7.50 -2.67
N ASN A 9 -11.41 7.62 -1.39
CA ASN A 9 -10.39 6.78 -0.81
C ASN A 9 -10.67 6.44 0.65
N ALA A 10 -10.15 5.29 1.07
CA ALA A 10 -10.21 4.81 2.44
C ALA A 10 -8.97 3.97 2.76
N SER A 11 -8.73 3.71 4.04
CA SER A 11 -7.69 2.80 4.49
C SER A 11 -8.29 1.77 5.45
N LEU A 12 -8.03 0.50 5.18
CA LEU A 12 -8.18 -0.57 6.16
C LEU A 12 -6.84 -0.71 6.89
N VAL A 13 -6.86 -0.53 8.20
CA VAL A 13 -5.68 -0.62 9.04
C VAL A 13 -5.88 -1.73 10.06
N VAL A 14 -4.94 -2.67 10.10
CA VAL A 14 -4.86 -3.69 11.15
C VAL A 14 -3.53 -3.54 11.88
N GLU A 15 -3.63 -3.24 13.17
CA GLU A 15 -2.50 -3.01 14.06
C GLU A 15 -2.48 -4.09 15.14
N LYS A 16 -1.34 -4.22 15.78
CA LYS A 16 -1.22 -4.92 17.04
C LYS A 16 -1.85 -4.07 18.14
N LEU A 17 -2.35 -4.72 19.18
CA LEU A 17 -2.91 -4.01 20.33
C LEU A 17 -1.81 -3.25 21.11
N ASP A 18 -0.65 -3.88 21.28
CA ASP A 18 0.53 -3.32 21.91
C ASP A 18 1.80 -4.08 21.45
N SER A 19 2.98 -3.70 21.97
CA SER A 19 4.25 -4.29 21.57
C SER A 19 4.43 -5.77 21.97
N SER A 20 3.60 -6.28 22.87
CA SER A 20 3.60 -7.68 23.31
C SER A 20 2.59 -8.56 22.55
N ASP A 21 1.71 -7.94 21.76
CA ASP A 21 0.72 -8.65 20.95
C ASP A 21 1.39 -9.43 19.80
N THR A 22 1.06 -10.72 19.75
CA THR A 22 1.56 -11.68 18.76
C THR A 22 0.46 -12.19 17.82
N LEU A 23 -0.80 -11.81 18.06
CA LEU A 23 -1.97 -12.28 17.33
C LEU A 23 -2.52 -11.21 16.37
N GLY A 24 -2.43 -9.93 16.74
CA GLY A 24 -2.89 -8.81 15.93
C GLY A 24 -1.97 -8.38 14.79
N GLY A 25 -2.44 -7.44 13.99
CA GLY A 25 -1.64 -6.74 12.97
C GLY A 25 -1.38 -7.47 11.64
N ASN A 26 -1.83 -8.72 11.46
CA ASN A 26 -1.68 -9.45 10.20
C ASN A 26 -2.93 -9.34 9.32
N LEU A 27 -2.77 -9.44 8.00
CA LEU A 27 -3.90 -9.47 7.05
C LEU A 27 -3.71 -10.50 5.95
N ASP A 28 -4.74 -11.32 5.73
CA ASP A 28 -4.80 -12.27 4.62
C ASP A 28 -5.83 -11.82 3.58
N LEU A 29 -5.41 -11.77 2.31
CA LEU A 29 -6.24 -11.46 1.15
C LEU A 29 -6.40 -12.73 0.31
N ASP A 30 -7.38 -13.55 0.70
CA ASP A 30 -7.59 -14.87 0.07
C ASP A 30 -8.31 -14.81 -1.28
N GLY A 31 -9.16 -13.80 -1.46
CA GLY A 31 -9.88 -13.53 -2.71
C GLY A 31 -9.29 -12.34 -3.48
N SER A 32 -9.80 -12.13 -4.70
CA SER A 32 -9.51 -10.90 -5.43
C SER A 32 -10.08 -9.68 -4.71
N LEU A 33 -9.31 -8.60 -4.65
CA LEU A 33 -9.72 -7.31 -4.10
C LEU A 33 -9.62 -6.25 -5.20
N LEU A 34 -10.75 -5.93 -5.81
CA LEU A 34 -10.88 -4.97 -6.90
C LEU A 34 -11.89 -3.89 -6.51
N PRO A 35 -11.74 -2.63 -6.97
CA PRO A 35 -12.78 -1.64 -6.78
C PRO A 35 -14.04 -2.03 -7.55
N ASP A 36 -15.20 -1.70 -6.97
CA ASP A 36 -16.47 -1.88 -7.67
C ASP A 36 -16.58 -0.93 -8.86
N ALA A 37 -16.93 -1.49 -10.02
CA ALA A 37 -17.14 -0.75 -11.26
C ALA A 37 -18.57 -0.21 -11.41
N ALA A 38 -19.53 -0.63 -10.57
CA ALA A 38 -20.94 -0.31 -10.72
C ALA A 38 -21.28 1.18 -10.55
N GLY A 39 -20.38 1.99 -9.97
CA GLY A 39 -20.59 3.41 -9.68
C GLY A 39 -20.22 4.41 -10.80
N GLY A 40 -19.83 3.96 -11.99
CA GLY A 40 -19.59 4.81 -13.18
C GLY A 40 -18.36 5.73 -13.14
N ASN A 41 -17.86 6.11 -11.96
CA ASN A 41 -16.66 6.93 -11.74
C ASN A 41 -15.69 6.32 -10.72
N ALA A 42 -15.98 5.12 -10.21
CA ALA A 42 -15.30 4.48 -9.08
C ALA A 42 -14.16 3.53 -9.53
N TYR A 43 -13.36 3.94 -10.53
CA TYR A 43 -12.28 3.11 -11.08
C TYR A 43 -10.93 3.38 -10.38
N PHE A 44 -10.10 2.35 -10.28
CA PHE A 44 -8.70 2.55 -9.91
C PHE A 44 -7.98 3.36 -11.00
N PRO A 45 -7.15 4.38 -10.67
CA PRO A 45 -6.69 4.78 -9.33
C PRO A 45 -7.47 5.95 -8.68
N ASN A 46 -8.65 6.29 -9.18
CA ASN A 46 -9.51 7.36 -8.65
C ASN A 46 -10.45 6.90 -7.51
N HIS A 47 -10.59 5.58 -7.33
CA HIS A 47 -11.25 4.94 -6.20
C HIS A 47 -10.28 3.93 -5.56
N VAL A 48 -9.84 4.22 -4.34
CA VAL A 48 -8.69 3.51 -3.73
C VAL A 48 -8.98 3.09 -2.30
N LEU A 49 -8.87 1.79 -2.05
CA LEU A 49 -8.75 1.25 -0.69
C LEU A 49 -7.28 0.91 -0.42
N ALA A 50 -6.65 1.62 0.51
CA ALA A 50 -5.34 1.22 1.04
C ALA A 50 -5.47 0.09 2.04
N VAL A 51 -4.47 -0.78 2.04
CA VAL A 51 -4.34 -1.87 2.99
C VAL A 51 -3.08 -1.66 3.82
N ILE A 52 -3.23 -1.58 5.13
CA ILE A 52 -2.14 -1.30 6.06
C ILE A 52 -2.16 -2.37 7.15
N ALA A 53 -1.10 -3.16 7.21
CA ALA A 53 -0.89 -4.16 8.24
C ALA A 53 0.41 -3.85 8.99
N GLU A 54 0.35 -3.77 10.31
CA GLU A 54 1.57 -3.61 11.12
C GLU A 54 2.48 -4.84 11.04
N GLY A 55 1.87 -6.03 10.98
CA GLY A 55 2.54 -7.31 10.80
C GLY A 55 2.70 -7.69 9.33
N ASP A 56 2.40 -8.94 9.04
CA ASP A 56 2.53 -9.55 7.73
C ASP A 56 1.23 -9.41 6.92
N THR A 57 1.37 -9.26 5.60
CA THR A 57 0.26 -9.34 4.65
C THR A 57 0.46 -10.54 3.73
N TYR A 58 -0.56 -11.37 3.53
CA TYR A 58 -0.50 -12.48 2.57
C TYR A 58 -1.59 -12.38 1.50
N GLN A 59 -1.18 -12.08 0.27
CA GLN A 59 -2.03 -12.16 -0.91
C GLN A 59 -2.05 -13.59 -1.50
N ARG A 60 -3.16 -14.30 -1.29
CA ARG A 60 -3.47 -15.56 -1.98
C ARG A 60 -4.43 -15.37 -3.15
N GLY A 61 -5.19 -14.28 -3.16
CA GLY A 61 -6.05 -13.88 -4.26
C GLY A 61 -5.27 -13.51 -5.54
N GLN A 62 -5.81 -13.94 -6.69
CA GLN A 62 -5.17 -13.79 -8.00
C GLN A 62 -4.88 -12.34 -8.37
N TYR A 63 -5.81 -11.43 -8.06
CA TYR A 63 -5.72 -10.01 -8.40
C TYR A 63 -6.09 -9.12 -7.22
N VAL A 64 -5.19 -8.22 -6.83
CA VAL A 64 -5.43 -7.18 -5.83
C VAL A 64 -5.08 -5.82 -6.42
N MET A 65 -6.00 -4.86 -6.36
CA MET A 65 -5.81 -3.47 -6.77
C MET A 65 -5.78 -2.56 -5.54
N ALA A 66 -4.60 -2.35 -4.96
CA ALA A 66 -4.44 -1.52 -3.77
C ALA A 66 -2.99 -1.05 -3.58
N PRO A 67 -2.77 0.14 -3.01
CA PRO A 67 -1.53 0.43 -2.31
C PRO A 67 -1.52 -0.33 -0.97
N VAL A 68 -0.45 -1.09 -0.73
CA VAL A 68 -0.29 -1.97 0.43
C VAL A 68 0.91 -1.56 1.26
N TYR A 69 0.73 -1.48 2.57
CA TYR A 69 1.81 -1.41 3.56
C TYR A 69 1.77 -2.65 4.45
N SER A 70 2.94 -3.27 4.65
CA SER A 70 3.14 -4.37 5.59
C SER A 70 4.39 -4.09 6.42
N GLY A 71 4.24 -3.82 7.71
CA GLY A 71 5.38 -3.53 8.59
C GLY A 71 6.34 -4.71 8.71
N GLY A 72 5.84 -5.93 8.61
CA GLY A 72 6.60 -7.16 8.48
C GLY A 72 6.85 -7.55 7.02
N THR A 73 6.25 -8.66 6.63
CA THR A 73 6.46 -9.33 5.35
C THR A 73 5.22 -9.24 4.47
N PHE A 74 5.38 -8.72 3.26
CA PHE A 74 4.40 -8.92 2.20
C PHE A 74 4.70 -10.24 1.46
N ARG A 75 3.77 -11.19 1.56
CA ARG A 75 3.79 -12.48 0.84
C ARG A 75 2.78 -12.48 -0.28
N ILE A 76 3.18 -13.01 -1.43
CA ILE A 76 2.32 -13.20 -2.58
C ILE A 76 2.56 -14.58 -3.20
N VAL A 77 1.49 -15.30 -3.53
CA VAL A 77 1.63 -16.60 -4.21
C VAL A 77 2.12 -16.38 -5.64
N LYS A 78 2.87 -17.35 -6.18
CA LYS A 78 3.24 -17.39 -7.60
C LYS A 78 2.04 -17.11 -8.52
N ASP A 79 2.31 -16.53 -9.67
CA ASP A 79 1.35 -16.17 -10.72
C ASP A 79 0.27 -15.16 -10.29
N ASN A 80 0.19 -14.77 -9.01
CA ASN A 80 -0.68 -13.68 -8.55
C ASN A 80 -0.08 -12.32 -8.91
N VAL A 81 -0.99 -11.36 -9.09
CA VAL A 81 -0.66 -10.00 -9.50
C VAL A 81 -1.23 -9.00 -8.51
N LEU A 82 -0.38 -8.09 -8.05
CA LEU A 82 -0.81 -6.88 -7.35
C LEU A 82 -0.68 -5.68 -8.28
N LEU A 83 -1.73 -4.88 -8.40
CA LEU A 83 -1.72 -3.61 -9.12
C LEU A 83 -1.83 -2.46 -8.12
N GLY A 84 -0.80 -1.60 -8.05
CA GLY A 84 -0.71 -0.55 -7.04
C GLY A 84 0.72 -0.36 -6.58
N SER A 85 0.97 -0.51 -5.29
CA SER A 85 2.32 -0.43 -4.72
C SER A 85 2.42 -1.26 -3.46
N VAL A 86 3.63 -1.70 -3.12
CA VAL A 86 3.91 -2.40 -1.86
C VAL A 86 5.04 -1.68 -1.14
N ILE A 87 4.81 -1.34 0.12
CA ILE A 87 5.82 -0.87 1.06
C ILE A 87 5.90 -1.92 2.16
N SER A 88 7.04 -2.60 2.27
CA SER A 88 7.22 -3.66 3.25
C SER A 88 8.65 -3.78 3.71
N ASN A 89 8.87 -4.29 4.93
CA ASN A 89 10.21 -4.60 5.39
C ASN A 89 10.82 -5.80 4.64
N MET A 90 9.99 -6.79 4.27
CA MET A 90 10.39 -7.91 3.42
C MET A 90 9.33 -8.20 2.36
N PHE A 91 9.77 -8.46 1.12
CA PHE A 91 8.92 -8.95 0.04
C PHE A 91 9.26 -10.41 -0.24
N CYS A 92 8.24 -11.26 -0.36
CA CYS A 92 8.40 -12.71 -0.46
C CYS A 92 7.37 -13.33 -1.43
N THR A 93 7.83 -14.23 -2.30
CA THR A 93 6.96 -15.03 -3.15
C THR A 93 6.88 -16.46 -2.65
N THR A 94 5.68 -17.02 -2.57
CA THR A 94 5.43 -18.41 -2.14
C THR A 94 4.97 -19.29 -3.31
N SER A 95 5.24 -20.60 -3.24
CA SER A 95 4.89 -21.54 -4.32
C SER A 95 3.40 -21.92 -4.36
N ALA A 96 2.68 -21.77 -3.25
CA ALA A 96 1.25 -22.03 -3.10
C ALA A 96 0.71 -21.33 -1.84
N GLY A 97 -0.61 -21.12 -1.76
CA GLY A 97 -1.27 -20.40 -0.65
C GLY A 97 -1.14 -21.07 0.73
N ASN A 98 -0.88 -22.38 0.78
CA ASN A 98 -0.63 -23.10 2.02
C ASN A 98 0.85 -23.07 2.46
N GLN A 99 1.73 -22.43 1.70
CA GLN A 99 3.16 -22.29 2.03
C GLN A 99 3.42 -20.93 2.67
N ALA A 100 4.33 -20.89 3.64
CA ALA A 100 4.83 -19.65 4.24
C ALA A 100 6.30 -19.37 3.88
N SER A 101 6.98 -20.31 3.24
CA SER A 101 8.39 -20.21 2.87
C SER A 101 8.59 -19.39 1.59
N CYS A 102 9.62 -18.54 1.60
CA CYS A 102 9.98 -17.67 0.47
C CYS A 102 10.76 -18.39 -0.63
N ASN A 103 10.37 -19.62 -0.94
CA ASN A 103 11.06 -20.47 -1.91
C ASN A 103 10.14 -20.78 -3.09
N ALA A 104 9.75 -19.75 -3.82
CA ALA A 104 9.04 -19.92 -5.08
C ALA A 104 10.05 -20.09 -6.23
N GLY A 105 9.99 -21.23 -6.92
CA GLY A 105 10.67 -21.41 -8.22
C GLY A 105 9.98 -20.70 -9.39
N GLN A 106 8.86 -20.02 -9.12
CA GLN A 106 8.02 -19.30 -10.08
C GLN A 106 7.83 -17.84 -9.61
N LYS A 107 7.37 -16.98 -10.51
CA LYS A 107 7.31 -15.53 -10.29
C LYS A 107 5.92 -15.09 -9.85
N SER A 108 5.86 -14.02 -9.07
CA SER A 108 4.66 -13.20 -8.86
C SER A 108 4.90 -11.83 -9.47
N GLU A 109 3.86 -11.02 -9.63
CA GLU A 109 3.97 -9.71 -10.29
C GLU A 109 3.42 -8.58 -9.42
N VAL A 110 4.13 -7.44 -9.44
CA VAL A 110 3.66 -6.17 -8.89
C VAL A 110 3.72 -5.14 -10.01
N VAL A 111 2.55 -4.65 -10.41
CA VAL A 111 2.41 -3.60 -11.42
C VAL A 111 2.23 -2.27 -10.71
N TYR A 112 3.22 -1.38 -10.83
CA TYR A 112 3.12 -0.06 -10.23
C TYR A 112 2.04 0.78 -10.90
N ILE A 113 1.08 1.27 -10.11
CA ILE A 113 0.08 2.24 -10.56
C ILE A 113 0.14 3.46 -9.65
N ASN A 114 0.35 4.62 -10.27
CA ASN A 114 0.41 5.88 -9.56
C ASN A 114 -0.98 6.32 -9.11
N THR A 115 -1.26 6.24 -7.80
CA THR A 115 -2.50 6.74 -7.18
C THR A 115 -2.51 8.26 -6.96
N ALA A 116 -1.44 8.95 -7.34
CA ALA A 116 -1.29 10.40 -7.35
C ALA A 116 -1.83 11.07 -6.06
N GLY A 117 -2.71 12.08 -6.23
CA GLY A 117 -3.33 12.80 -5.12
C GLY A 117 -4.40 12.00 -4.36
N ASN A 118 -4.78 10.80 -4.81
CA ASN A 118 -5.85 10.00 -4.21
C ASN A 118 -5.33 8.91 -3.25
N VAL A 119 -4.06 8.97 -2.86
CA VAL A 119 -3.53 8.06 -1.83
C VAL A 119 -4.17 8.40 -0.47
N PRO A 120 -4.69 7.39 0.28
CA PRO A 120 -5.24 7.58 1.62
C PRO A 120 -4.25 8.27 2.55
N ALA A 121 -4.76 9.06 3.49
CA ALA A 121 -3.95 9.89 4.37
C ALA A 121 -2.85 9.10 5.11
N ALA A 122 -3.16 7.87 5.53
CA ALA A 122 -2.24 6.98 6.24
C ALA A 122 -1.03 6.50 5.40
N LEU A 123 -1.15 6.47 4.07
CA LEU A 123 -0.06 6.11 3.15
C LEU A 123 0.51 7.31 2.40
N ARG A 124 0.13 8.53 2.75
CA ARG A 124 0.74 9.71 2.15
C ARG A 124 2.22 9.70 2.52
N PRO A 125 3.13 9.65 1.54
CA PRO A 125 4.53 9.80 1.87
C PRO A 125 4.69 11.12 2.62
N ILE A 126 5.38 11.08 3.76
CA ILE A 126 5.85 12.30 4.40
C ILE A 126 6.70 12.98 3.34
N GLN A 127 6.20 14.05 2.73
CA GLN A 127 6.94 14.78 1.72
C GLN A 127 8.12 15.46 2.41
N TYR A 128 9.22 14.74 2.58
CA TYR A 128 10.47 15.29 3.06
C TYR A 128 11.09 16.08 1.90
N ARG A 129 10.58 17.29 1.64
CA ARG A 129 11.10 18.21 0.62
C ARG A 129 12.36 18.96 1.10
N GLY A 130 13.10 18.40 2.05
CA GLY A 130 14.12 19.13 2.82
C GLY A 130 13.48 20.09 3.84
N SER A 131 14.29 20.63 4.76
CA SER A 131 13.82 21.69 5.63
C SER A 131 13.49 22.92 4.78
N ALA A 132 12.24 23.37 4.79
CA ALA A 132 11.87 24.65 4.21
C ALA A 132 12.71 25.74 4.90
N THR A 133 13.72 26.24 4.19
CA THR A 133 14.74 27.11 4.77
C THR A 133 14.74 28.41 4.02
N PHE A 134 14.45 29.51 4.71
CA PHE A 134 14.71 30.86 4.23
C PHE A 134 15.86 31.42 5.06
N LYS A 135 17.01 31.65 4.42
CA LYS A 135 18.22 32.17 5.08
C LYS A 135 18.75 33.38 4.32
N LEU A 136 18.80 34.54 4.99
CA LEU A 136 19.72 35.61 4.61
C LEU A 136 21.09 35.29 5.20
N LEU A 137 22.08 35.05 4.36
CA LEU A 137 23.43 34.64 4.80
C LEU A 137 24.30 35.83 5.18
N SER A 138 24.08 36.99 4.56
CA SER A 138 24.66 38.26 4.98
C SER A 138 23.85 39.41 4.40
N TYR A 139 23.93 40.55 5.06
CA TYR A 139 23.40 41.83 4.58
C TYR A 139 24.35 42.92 5.06
N GLU A 140 24.82 43.75 4.13
CA GLU A 140 25.62 44.95 4.43
C GLU A 140 24.86 46.17 3.88
N ARG A 141 24.88 47.27 4.63
CA ARG A 141 24.43 48.58 4.16
C ARG A 141 25.44 49.65 4.60
N ARG A 142 25.87 50.47 3.65
CA ARG A 142 26.77 51.63 3.84
C ARG A 142 25.99 52.93 3.90
#